data_AF-A0A6G3X9Q5-F1
#
_entry.id   AF-A0A6G3X9Q5-F1
#
_cell.length_a   1.000
_cell.length_b   1.000
_cell.length_c   1.000
_cell.angle_alpha   90.00
_cell.angle_beta   90.00
_cell.angle_gamma   90.00
#
_symmetry.space_group_name_H-M   'P 1'
#
loop_
_entity.id
_entity.type
_entity.pdbx_description
1 polymer ?
#
loop_
_entity_poly.entity_id
_entity_poly.type
_entity_poly.pdbx_seq_one_letter_code
_entity_poly.pdbx_strand_id
1 'polypeptide(L)'
;RWYEDDHYYAGATAMPWMFAGRRWVATKDLQELRYPEDSAVARPVGTGCYLSTYWVTEGRYDDHMKWTVAINKRLNRDGRVYQDRTHVFTAFQDHEATVYRDGAAGPRDFHALDHPYAGLVLQVVDAEGSAQRAELLEWLRSRHLPKRLKGSPAAMVTVFRPTPLPGDRMTYVKQVEGVDTRLTLLW
;
A
#
# COMPACT_ATOMS: atom_id res chain seq x y z
N ARG A 1 5.30 -13.83 -18.23
CA ARG A 1 4.76 -12.46 -18.12
C ARG A 1 5.43 -11.75 -16.95
N TRP A 2 5.99 -10.56 -17.16
CA TRP A 2 6.91 -9.96 -16.19
C TRP A 2 6.30 -9.72 -14.79
N TYR A 3 5.07 -9.22 -14.73
CA TYR A 3 4.37 -8.95 -13.46
C TYR A 3 4.00 -10.22 -12.70
N GLU A 4 3.64 -11.27 -13.44
CA GLU A 4 3.24 -12.56 -12.89
C GLU A 4 4.44 -13.39 -12.42
N ASP A 5 5.50 -13.42 -13.22
CA ASP A 5 6.59 -14.40 -13.07
C ASP A 5 7.82 -13.84 -12.36
N ASP A 6 8.13 -12.54 -12.55
CA ASP A 6 9.43 -11.99 -12.15
C ASP A 6 9.32 -10.87 -11.13
N HIS A 7 8.52 -9.84 -11.42
CA HIS A 7 8.46 -8.61 -10.63
C HIS A 7 8.19 -8.86 -9.15
N TYR A 8 7.18 -9.68 -8.86
CA TYR A 8 6.76 -9.96 -7.49
C TYR A 8 7.86 -10.66 -6.69
N TYR A 9 8.63 -11.53 -7.34
CA TYR A 9 9.69 -12.29 -6.68
C TYR A 9 11.01 -11.53 -6.69
N ALA A 10 11.61 -11.32 -7.87
CA ALA A 10 12.94 -10.72 -7.98
C ALA A 10 12.97 -9.23 -7.64
N GLY A 11 11.86 -8.52 -7.87
CA GLY A 11 11.72 -7.09 -7.61
C GLY A 11 11.06 -6.76 -6.28
N ALA A 12 10.65 -7.76 -5.48
CA ALA A 12 10.05 -7.55 -4.16
C ALA A 12 10.42 -8.67 -3.17
N THR A 13 9.75 -9.82 -3.19
CA THR A 13 9.83 -10.79 -2.07
C THR A 13 11.17 -11.51 -1.92
N ALA A 14 12.06 -11.47 -2.91
CA ALA A 14 13.43 -11.96 -2.79
C ALA A 14 14.37 -10.95 -2.09
N MET A 15 13.91 -9.71 -1.89
CA MET A 15 14.66 -8.70 -1.17
C MET A 15 14.61 -8.97 0.34
N PRO A 16 15.69 -8.66 1.09
CA PRO A 16 15.66 -8.75 2.54
C PRO A 16 14.52 -7.93 3.16
N TRP A 17 14.03 -8.41 4.30
CA TRP A 17 13.05 -7.75 5.17
C TRP A 17 11.62 -7.71 4.64
N MET A 18 11.35 -8.12 3.40
CA MET A 18 9.99 -8.41 2.97
C MET A 18 9.59 -9.81 3.45
N PHE A 19 8.69 -9.90 4.44
CA PHE A 19 8.34 -11.19 5.04
C PHE A 19 7.01 -11.77 4.56
N ALA A 20 6.14 -10.92 4.00
CA ALA A 20 4.88 -11.35 3.43
C ALA A 20 4.48 -10.42 2.28
N GLY A 21 3.66 -10.93 1.37
CA GLY A 21 3.11 -10.14 0.29
C GLY A 21 1.86 -10.78 -0.28
N ARG A 22 1.06 -9.99 -1.00
CA ARG A 22 -0.10 -10.50 -1.74
C ARG A 22 -0.41 -9.65 -2.97
N ARG A 23 -1.00 -10.31 -3.98
CA ARG A 23 -1.51 -9.67 -5.20
C ARG A 23 -3.03 -9.72 -5.22
N TRP A 24 -3.63 -8.63 -5.66
CA TRP A 24 -5.06 -8.42 -5.72
C TRP A 24 -5.45 -7.93 -7.11
N VAL A 25 -6.67 -8.27 -7.53
CA VAL A 25 -7.27 -7.80 -8.77
C VAL A 25 -8.65 -7.23 -8.50
N ALA A 26 -8.89 -6.02 -9.00
CA ALA A 26 -10.21 -5.42 -9.04
C ALA A 26 -10.83 -5.71 -10.41
N THR A 27 -11.90 -6.51 -10.44
CA THR A 27 -12.71 -6.71 -11.64
C THR A 27 -13.35 -5.40 -12.11
N LYS A 28 -13.94 -5.39 -13.31
CA LYS A 28 -14.58 -4.19 -13.85
C LYS A 28 -15.67 -3.65 -12.91
N ASP A 29 -16.51 -4.52 -12.38
CA ASP A 29 -17.56 -4.16 -11.42
C ASP A 29 -16.97 -3.51 -10.16
N LEU A 30 -15.85 -4.03 -9.64
CA LEU A 30 -15.17 -3.44 -8.48
C LEU A 30 -14.51 -2.09 -8.79
N GLN A 31 -14.02 -1.89 -10.02
CA GLN A 31 -13.49 -0.60 -10.45
C GLN A 31 -14.58 0.48 -10.54
N GLU A 32 -15.81 0.09 -10.85
CA GLU A 32 -16.98 0.99 -10.96
C GLU A 32 -17.55 1.41 -9.61
N LEU A 33 -17.22 0.70 -8.52
CA LEU A 33 -17.56 1.10 -7.15
C LEU A 33 -16.66 2.22 -6.61
N ARG A 34 -15.64 2.67 -7.35
CA ARG A 34 -14.68 3.66 -6.86
C ARG A 34 -15.26 5.07 -6.87
N TYR A 35 -14.97 5.81 -5.81
CA TYR A 35 -15.43 7.17 -5.61
C TYR A 35 -14.41 7.96 -4.77
N PRO A 36 -14.46 9.31 -4.79
CA PRO A 36 -15.25 10.16 -5.72
C PRO A 36 -14.66 10.17 -7.14
N GLU A 37 -15.36 10.77 -8.10
CA GLU A 37 -14.88 10.91 -9.50
C GLU A 37 -13.52 11.62 -9.58
N ASP A 38 -13.37 12.71 -8.83
CA ASP A 38 -12.11 13.42 -8.65
C ASP A 38 -11.24 12.72 -7.59
N SER A 39 -10.36 11.83 -8.04
CA SER A 39 -9.44 11.11 -7.15
C SER A 39 -8.06 11.75 -7.11
N ALA A 40 -7.44 11.68 -5.92
CA ALA A 40 -6.08 12.13 -5.68
C ALA A 40 -5.00 11.13 -6.15
N VAL A 41 -5.43 9.96 -6.64
CA VAL A 41 -4.53 8.84 -6.99
C VAL A 41 -4.77 8.34 -8.42
N ALA A 42 -6.02 8.34 -8.89
CA ALA A 42 -6.38 7.81 -10.19
C ALA A 42 -7.25 8.80 -10.96
N ARG A 43 -6.81 9.23 -12.15
CA ARG A 43 -7.58 10.10 -13.04
C ARG A 43 -7.54 9.52 -14.45
N PRO A 44 -8.63 8.90 -14.94
CA PRO A 44 -9.94 8.69 -14.29
C PRO A 44 -9.90 7.78 -13.04
N VAL A 45 -10.89 7.89 -12.13
CA VAL A 45 -10.93 7.12 -10.87
C VAL A 45 -10.93 5.59 -11.07
N GLY A 46 -11.45 5.12 -12.20
CA GLY A 46 -11.45 3.70 -12.58
C GLY A 46 -10.06 3.15 -12.97
N THR A 47 -9.03 3.99 -13.08
CA THR A 47 -7.71 3.57 -13.59
C THR A 47 -7.01 2.58 -12.65
N GLY A 48 -6.43 1.53 -13.23
CA GLY A 48 -5.67 0.50 -12.51
C GLY A 48 -6.56 -0.60 -11.94
N CYS A 49 -6.14 -1.86 -12.09
CA CYS A 49 -6.91 -3.02 -11.66
C CYS A 49 -6.07 -4.05 -10.88
N TYR A 50 -4.76 -3.85 -10.78
CA TYR A 50 -3.85 -4.72 -10.05
C TYR A 50 -3.23 -3.97 -8.87
N LEU A 51 -3.16 -4.63 -7.72
CA LEU A 51 -2.51 -4.12 -6.53
C LEU A 51 -1.60 -5.20 -5.94
N SER A 52 -0.35 -4.84 -5.64
CA SER A 52 0.55 -5.66 -4.85
C SER A 52 0.79 -4.98 -3.51
N THR A 53 0.67 -5.74 -2.43
CA THR A 53 0.95 -5.31 -1.06
C THR A 53 2.08 -6.15 -0.50
N TYR A 54 2.98 -5.53 0.25
CA TYR A 54 4.12 -6.20 0.89
C TYR A 54 4.27 -5.70 2.32
N TRP A 55 4.66 -6.59 3.22
CA TRP A 55 5.11 -6.24 4.55
C TRP A 55 6.62 -6.16 4.60
N VAL A 56 7.15 -5.02 5.06
CA VAL A 56 8.57 -4.82 5.35
C VAL A 56 8.75 -4.83 6.87
N THR A 57 9.78 -5.52 7.36
CA THR A 57 10.14 -5.53 8.78
C THR A 57 10.32 -4.11 9.31
N GLU A 58 9.72 -3.81 10.45
CA GLU A 58 9.82 -2.51 11.11
C GLU A 58 11.29 -2.12 11.37
N GLY A 59 11.61 -0.84 11.20
CA GLY A 59 12.96 -0.30 11.37
C GLY A 59 13.96 -0.68 10.26
N ARG A 60 13.53 -1.39 9.21
CA ARG A 60 14.39 -1.81 8.10
C ARG A 60 14.24 -1.02 6.81
N TYR A 61 13.46 0.07 6.82
CA TYR A 61 13.21 0.87 5.62
C TYR A 61 14.49 1.30 4.90
N ASP A 62 15.43 1.94 5.60
CA ASP A 62 16.65 2.46 4.96
C ASP A 62 17.53 1.35 4.37
N ASP A 63 17.68 0.24 5.07
CA ASP A 63 18.42 -0.94 4.58
C ASP A 63 17.72 -1.56 3.38
N HIS A 64 16.38 -1.67 3.43
CA HIS A 64 15.56 -2.16 2.35
C HIS A 64 15.65 -1.26 1.11
N MET A 65 15.67 0.06 1.29
CA MET A 65 15.79 1.00 0.17
C MET A 65 17.14 0.92 -0.53
N LYS A 66 18.25 0.77 0.21
CA LYS A 66 19.58 0.51 -0.39
C LYS A 66 19.56 -0.74 -1.27
N TRP A 67 18.93 -1.82 -0.77
CA TRP A 67 18.78 -3.07 -1.51
C TRP A 67 17.89 -2.90 -2.75
N THR A 68 16.77 -2.19 -2.60
CA THR A 68 15.83 -1.87 -3.69
C THR A 68 16.52 -1.11 -4.81
N VAL A 69 17.37 -0.13 -4.49
CA VAL A 69 18.12 0.63 -5.49
C VAL A 69 19.14 -0.27 -6.20
N ALA A 70 19.88 -1.09 -5.47
CA ALA A 70 20.86 -2.01 -6.06
C ALA A 70 20.21 -3.06 -6.99
N ILE A 71 19.12 -3.70 -6.53
CA ILE A 71 18.45 -4.74 -7.32
C ILE A 71 17.77 -4.15 -8.57
N ASN A 72 17.16 -2.97 -8.47
CA ASN A 72 16.57 -2.33 -9.65
C ASN A 72 17.65 -1.98 -10.69
N LYS A 73 18.82 -1.47 -10.28
CA LYS A 73 19.95 -1.23 -11.21
C LYS A 73 20.35 -2.52 -11.93
N ARG A 74 20.48 -3.62 -11.18
CA ARG A 74 20.78 -4.94 -11.76
C ARG A 74 19.69 -5.40 -12.72
N LEU A 75 18.41 -5.41 -12.30
CA LEU A 75 17.30 -5.92 -13.11
C LEU A 75 17.14 -5.11 -14.41
N ASN A 76 17.37 -3.79 -14.38
CA ASN A 76 17.36 -2.97 -15.60
C ASN A 76 18.48 -3.39 -16.56
N ARG A 77 19.71 -3.56 -16.06
CA ARG A 77 20.84 -4.03 -16.88
C ARG A 77 20.59 -5.42 -17.45
N ASP A 78 19.96 -6.29 -16.69
CA ASP A 78 19.67 -7.67 -17.08
C ASP A 78 18.42 -7.76 -18.01
N GLY A 79 17.80 -6.63 -18.41
CA GLY A 79 16.62 -6.61 -19.29
C GLY A 79 15.33 -7.12 -18.61
N ARG A 80 15.33 -7.19 -17.29
CA ARG A 80 14.28 -7.75 -16.44
C ARG A 80 13.43 -6.68 -15.76
N VAL A 81 13.26 -5.53 -16.42
CA VAL A 81 12.29 -4.51 -16.01
C VAL A 81 11.43 -4.17 -17.22
N TYR A 82 10.17 -4.58 -17.15
CA TYR A 82 9.18 -4.18 -18.15
C TYR A 82 8.83 -2.71 -17.93
N GLN A 83 9.07 -1.82 -18.90
CA GLN A 83 8.87 -0.37 -18.72
C GLN A 83 7.52 0.15 -19.22
N ASP A 84 6.86 -0.56 -20.12
CA ASP A 84 5.59 -0.15 -20.72
C ASP A 84 4.41 -0.42 -19.78
N ARG A 85 4.38 0.34 -18.68
CA ARG A 85 3.39 0.22 -17.61
C ARG A 85 3.00 1.57 -17.04
N THR A 86 1.75 1.69 -16.64
CA THR A 86 1.25 2.85 -15.91
C THR A 86 1.23 2.55 -14.42
N HIS A 87 2.05 3.29 -13.66
CA HIS A 87 1.94 3.29 -12.20
C HIS A 87 0.86 4.28 -11.79
N VAL A 88 -0.23 3.76 -11.23
CA VAL A 88 -1.33 4.58 -10.69
C VAL A 88 -0.99 5.03 -9.28
N PHE A 89 -0.58 4.08 -8.43
CA PHE A 89 -0.22 4.32 -7.04
C PHE A 89 0.90 3.40 -6.62
N THR A 90 1.98 3.96 -6.09
CA THR A 90 3.08 3.19 -5.51
C THR A 90 3.74 4.02 -4.44
N ALA A 91 3.84 3.48 -3.24
CA ALA A 91 4.48 4.11 -2.10
C ALA A 91 4.97 3.04 -1.14
N PHE A 92 6.13 3.29 -0.52
CA PHE A 92 6.39 2.73 0.81
C PHE A 92 5.61 3.55 1.82
N GLN A 93 5.11 2.90 2.86
CA GLN A 93 4.29 3.57 3.85
C GLN A 93 4.65 3.10 5.25
N ASP A 94 4.68 4.06 6.18
CA ASP A 94 4.85 3.81 7.59
C ASP A 94 3.49 3.42 8.18
N HIS A 95 3.50 2.38 9.03
CA HIS A 95 2.33 1.96 9.79
C HIS A 95 2.00 2.97 10.88
N GLU A 96 0.74 3.41 10.94
CA GLU A 96 0.25 4.41 11.89
C GLU A 96 -0.68 3.81 12.95
N ALA A 97 -1.54 2.89 12.54
CA ALA A 97 -2.47 2.20 13.43
C ALA A 97 -3.05 0.94 12.79
N THR A 98 -3.48 0.00 13.63
CA THR A 98 -4.43 -1.05 13.24
C THR A 98 -5.61 -1.03 14.19
N VAL A 99 -6.83 -1.02 13.63
CA VAL A 99 -8.07 -1.20 14.38
C VAL A 99 -8.62 -2.58 14.08
N TYR A 100 -8.77 -3.41 15.11
CA TYR A 100 -9.26 -4.78 14.99
C TYR A 100 -10.74 -4.85 15.30
N ARG A 101 -11.53 -5.55 14.47
CA ARG A 101 -12.96 -5.79 14.75
C ARG A 101 -13.14 -6.59 16.04
N ASP A 102 -12.34 -7.66 16.17
CA ASP A 102 -12.49 -8.67 17.23
C ASP A 102 -11.43 -8.51 18.35
N GLY A 103 -10.81 -7.32 18.44
CA GLY A 103 -9.77 -7.03 19.42
C GLY A 103 -8.61 -8.04 19.35
N ALA A 104 -8.31 -8.68 20.48
CA ALA A 104 -7.23 -9.66 20.58
C ALA A 104 -7.62 -11.09 20.13
N ALA A 105 -8.91 -11.35 19.87
CA ALA A 105 -9.40 -12.69 19.53
C ALA A 105 -9.27 -13.02 18.03
N GLY A 106 -9.02 -12.01 17.18
CA GLY A 106 -8.88 -12.18 15.73
C GLY A 106 -7.42 -12.24 15.25
N PRO A 107 -7.21 -12.43 13.93
CA PRO A 107 -5.90 -12.32 13.33
C PRO A 107 -5.28 -10.94 13.55
N ARG A 108 -3.95 -10.88 13.60
CA ARG A 108 -3.17 -9.64 13.69
C ARG A 108 -2.82 -9.11 12.29
N ASP A 109 -2.49 -7.84 12.19
CA ASP A 109 -2.11 -7.16 10.94
C ASP A 109 -0.93 -7.79 10.21
N PHE A 110 0.09 -8.25 10.94
CA PHE A 110 1.21 -8.96 10.31
C PHE A 110 0.81 -10.31 9.69
N HIS A 111 -0.36 -10.87 10.04
CA HIS A 111 -0.92 -12.03 9.35
C HIS A 111 -1.79 -11.65 8.14
N ALA A 112 -2.05 -10.36 7.89
CA ALA A 112 -3.11 -9.94 6.96
C ALA A 112 -2.88 -10.38 5.50
N LEU A 113 -1.62 -10.58 5.11
CA LEU A 113 -1.28 -11.00 3.75
C LEU A 113 -1.24 -12.52 3.58
N ASP A 114 -1.13 -13.28 4.69
CA ASP A 114 -1.05 -14.75 4.68
C ASP A 114 -2.38 -15.40 5.12
N HIS A 115 -3.22 -14.68 5.85
CA HIS A 115 -4.56 -15.12 6.20
C HIS A 115 -5.46 -15.16 4.94
N PRO A 116 -6.33 -16.17 4.76
CA PRO A 116 -7.13 -16.34 3.54
C PRO A 116 -8.33 -15.38 3.45
N TYR A 117 -8.12 -14.08 3.65
CA TYR A 117 -9.15 -13.07 3.41
C TYR A 117 -9.60 -13.11 1.94
N ALA A 118 -10.91 -12.94 1.74
CA ALA A 118 -11.53 -13.01 0.42
C ALA A 118 -11.26 -11.77 -0.46
N GLY A 119 -10.87 -10.65 0.16
CA GLY A 119 -10.62 -9.40 -0.54
C GLY A 119 -9.90 -8.40 0.34
N LEU A 120 -9.62 -7.24 -0.27
CA LEU A 120 -8.97 -6.08 0.33
C LEU A 120 -9.65 -4.83 -0.24
N VAL A 121 -9.93 -3.84 0.59
CA VAL A 121 -10.32 -2.50 0.11
C VAL A 121 -9.20 -1.51 0.40
N LEU A 122 -8.72 -0.86 -0.65
CA LEU A 122 -7.80 0.27 -0.55
C LEU A 122 -8.61 1.57 -0.50
N GLN A 123 -8.45 2.33 0.58
CA GLN A 123 -8.99 3.68 0.70
C GLN A 123 -7.82 4.66 0.86
N VAL A 124 -7.84 5.76 0.13
CA VAL A 124 -6.85 6.83 0.23
C VAL A 124 -7.56 8.13 0.55
N VAL A 125 -7.12 8.81 1.60
CA VAL A 125 -7.74 10.05 2.09
C VAL A 125 -6.65 11.09 2.30
N ASP A 126 -6.86 12.28 1.74
CA ASP A 126 -5.99 13.43 1.96
C ASP A 126 -6.63 14.39 2.97
N ALA A 127 -5.82 14.90 3.89
CA ALA A 127 -6.15 16.02 4.75
C ALA A 127 -5.56 17.33 4.19
N GLU A 128 -5.97 18.47 4.72
CA GLU A 128 -5.49 19.79 4.25
C GLU A 128 -4.02 20.07 4.64
N GLY A 129 -3.49 19.34 5.63
CA GLY A 129 -2.15 19.55 6.16
C GLY A 129 -1.76 18.45 7.14
N SER A 130 -0.50 18.49 7.59
CA SER A 130 0.06 17.49 8.50
C SER A 130 -0.62 17.47 9.88
N ALA A 131 -1.02 18.63 10.39
CA ALA A 131 -1.78 18.74 11.63
C ALA A 131 -3.18 18.09 11.49
N GLN A 132 -3.90 18.43 10.42
CA GLN A 132 -5.22 17.88 10.12
C GLN A 132 -5.17 16.37 9.84
N ARG A 133 -4.07 15.89 9.23
CA ARG A 133 -3.85 14.44 9.05
C ARG A 133 -3.73 13.73 10.40
N ALA A 134 -3.04 14.33 11.38
CA ALA A 134 -2.92 13.76 12.72
C ALA A 134 -4.27 13.72 13.44
N GLU A 135 -5.07 14.80 13.34
CA GLU A 135 -6.44 14.84 13.86
C GLU A 135 -7.35 13.80 13.19
N LEU A 136 -7.23 13.64 11.87
CA LEU A 136 -7.96 12.62 11.10
C LEU A 136 -7.59 11.22 11.56
N LEU A 137 -6.29 10.92 11.72
CA LEU A 137 -5.82 9.63 12.22
C LEU A 137 -6.41 9.31 13.61
N GLU A 138 -6.38 10.28 14.52
CA GLU A 138 -6.97 10.14 15.85
C GLU A 138 -8.47 9.84 15.76
N TRP A 139 -9.21 10.63 15.00
CA TRP A 139 -10.65 10.42 14.83
C TRP A 139 -10.97 9.06 14.17
N LEU A 140 -10.18 8.64 13.18
CA LEU A 140 -10.30 7.34 12.54
C LEU A 140 -10.15 6.21 13.56
N ARG A 141 -9.05 6.23 14.33
CA ARG A 141 -8.72 5.13 15.25
C ARG A 141 -9.63 5.07 16.47
N SER A 142 -10.03 6.20 17.06
CA SER A 142 -10.77 6.22 18.32
C SER A 142 -12.29 6.23 18.15
N ARG A 143 -12.80 6.64 16.98
CA ARG A 143 -14.26 6.79 16.77
C ARG A 143 -14.77 6.12 15.51
N HIS A 144 -14.23 6.46 14.34
CA HIS A 144 -14.85 6.07 13.07
C HIS A 144 -14.69 4.57 12.78
N LEU A 145 -13.46 4.08 12.78
CA LEU A 145 -13.15 2.69 12.39
C LEU A 145 -13.73 1.67 13.38
N PRO A 146 -13.67 1.85 14.72
CA PRO A 146 -14.32 0.92 15.64
C PRO A 146 -15.82 0.79 15.38
N LYS A 147 -16.52 1.91 15.11
CA LYS A 147 -17.95 1.91 14.79
C LYS A 147 -18.26 1.21 13.46
N ARG A 148 -17.41 1.42 12.44
CA ARG A 148 -17.59 0.82 11.11
C ARG A 148 -17.28 -0.67 11.09
N LEU A 149 -16.26 -1.11 11.82
CA LEU A 149 -15.84 -2.50 11.85
C LEU A 149 -16.84 -3.39 12.57
N LYS A 150 -17.52 -2.88 13.60
CA LYS A 150 -18.48 -3.65 14.39
C LYS A 150 -19.58 -4.24 13.49
N GLY A 151 -19.60 -5.57 13.39
CA GLY A 151 -20.55 -6.31 12.56
C GLY A 151 -20.25 -6.32 11.06
N SER A 152 -19.14 -5.71 10.62
CA SER A 152 -18.71 -5.73 9.22
C SER A 152 -17.96 -7.02 8.87
N PRO A 153 -17.85 -7.38 7.58
CA PRO A 153 -17.04 -8.53 7.16
C PRO A 153 -15.53 -8.29 7.29
N ALA A 154 -15.07 -7.04 7.36
CA ALA A 154 -13.65 -6.71 7.52
C ALA A 154 -13.17 -7.08 8.93
N ALA A 155 -12.04 -7.80 9.01
CA ALA A 155 -11.48 -8.23 10.29
C ALA A 155 -10.67 -7.13 11.00
N MET A 156 -10.08 -6.23 10.23
CA MET A 156 -9.29 -5.11 10.72
C MET A 156 -9.23 -4.00 9.68
N VAL A 157 -8.75 -2.83 10.07
CA VAL A 157 -8.27 -1.80 9.16
C VAL A 157 -6.89 -1.39 9.58
N THR A 158 -5.93 -1.43 8.66
CA THR A 158 -4.59 -0.91 8.88
C THR A 158 -4.41 0.43 8.19
N VAL A 159 -3.91 1.40 8.93
CA VAL A 159 -3.73 2.78 8.51
C VAL A 159 -2.25 3.07 8.35
N PHE A 160 -1.91 3.74 7.25
CA PHE A 160 -0.55 4.05 6.88
C PHE A 160 -0.42 5.50 6.45
N ARG A 161 0.80 6.04 6.54
CA ARG A 161 1.17 7.29 5.87
C ARG A 161 2.29 7.06 4.85
N PRO A 162 2.32 7.77 3.72
CA PRO A 162 3.37 7.57 2.74
C PRO A 162 4.75 8.02 3.27
N THR A 163 5.77 7.24 2.92
CA THR A 163 7.18 7.50 3.25
C THR A 163 7.91 8.00 2.02
N PRO A 164 8.67 9.12 2.08
CA PRO A 164 9.42 9.63 0.95
C PRO A 164 10.46 8.63 0.42
N LEU A 165 10.56 8.52 -0.90
CA LEU A 165 11.66 7.78 -1.52
C LEU A 165 12.97 8.57 -1.38
N PRO A 166 14.12 7.87 -1.31
CA PRO A 166 15.43 8.51 -1.22
C PRO A 166 15.74 9.34 -2.47
N GLY A 167 16.67 10.29 -2.32
CA GLY A 167 17.08 11.20 -3.39
C GLY A 167 17.76 10.51 -4.58
N ASP A 168 18.38 9.34 -4.34
CA ASP A 168 19.11 8.54 -5.33
C ASP A 168 18.27 7.43 -5.98
N ARG A 169 16.94 7.48 -5.83
CA ARG A 169 16.01 6.61 -6.57
C ARG A 169 16.22 6.73 -8.09
N MET A 170 15.77 5.73 -8.84
CA MET A 170 15.82 5.76 -10.32
C MET A 170 15.13 7.00 -10.88
N THR A 171 15.73 7.62 -11.89
CA THR A 171 15.26 8.91 -12.46
C THR A 171 13.84 8.85 -13.02
N TYR A 172 13.39 7.69 -13.50
CA TYR A 172 12.03 7.47 -13.98
C TYR A 172 11.01 7.18 -12.85
N VAL A 173 11.47 7.04 -11.61
CA VAL A 173 10.60 6.83 -10.43
C VAL A 173 10.21 8.19 -9.86
N LYS A 174 8.92 8.50 -9.98
CA LYS A 174 8.34 9.72 -9.40
C LYS A 174 8.43 9.68 -7.88
N GLN A 175 8.52 10.86 -7.27
CA GLN A 175 8.40 10.95 -5.82
C GLN A 175 6.95 10.65 -5.39
N VAL A 176 6.79 10.14 -4.18
CA VAL A 176 5.48 9.87 -3.59
C VAL A 176 4.76 11.19 -3.28
N GLU A 177 3.51 11.28 -3.71
CA GLU A 177 2.63 12.43 -3.44
C GLU A 177 1.91 12.28 -2.09
N GLY A 178 1.51 13.42 -1.49
CA GLY A 178 0.72 13.43 -0.26
C GLY A 178 1.47 13.01 1.00
N VAL A 179 2.81 13.05 1.00
CA VAL A 179 3.65 12.66 2.15
C VAL A 179 3.22 13.33 3.46
N ASP A 180 2.78 14.59 3.42
CA ASP A 180 2.37 15.34 4.61
C ASP A 180 0.88 15.24 4.93
N THR A 181 0.04 14.85 3.96
CA THR A 181 -1.42 15.02 4.02
C THR A 181 -2.20 13.71 3.97
N ARG A 182 -1.61 12.65 3.41
CA ARG A 182 -2.32 11.43 3.03
C ARG A 182 -2.30 10.37 4.13
N LEU A 183 -3.43 9.69 4.26
CA LEU A 183 -3.54 8.38 4.92
C LEU A 183 -4.01 7.34 3.91
N THR A 184 -3.42 6.16 3.96
CA THR A 184 -3.86 4.98 3.23
C THR A 184 -4.44 3.97 4.20
N LEU A 185 -5.63 3.47 3.92
CA LEU A 185 -6.32 2.50 4.74
C LEU A 185 -6.52 1.22 3.95
N LEU A 186 -6.22 0.09 4.58
CA LEU A 186 -6.43 -1.26 4.07
C LEU A 186 -7.47 -1.95 4.95
N TRP A 187 -8.64 -2.27 4.39
CA TRP A 187 -9.73 -3.01 5.05
C TRP A 187 -9.75 -4.48 4.61
#